data_AF-A0A551ZHZ2-F1
#
_entry.id   AF-A0A551ZHZ2-F1
#
_cell.length_a   1.000
_cell.length_b   1.000
_cell.length_c   1.000
_cell.angle_alpha   90.00
_cell.angle_beta   90.00
_cell.angle_gamma   90.00
#
_symmetry.space_group_name_H-M   'P 1'
#
loop_
_entity.id
_entity.type
_entity.pdbx_description
1 polymer ?
#
loop_
_entity_poly.entity_id
_entity_poly.type
_entity_poly.pdbx_seq_one_letter_code
_entity_poly.pdbx_strand_id
1 'polypeptide(L)'
;MFVLEYKLRGKPSQYQAIDQAIRTVQFVRNKCLRYWEDNKGVGQKDVYKYVTQLRSQYPFVQDLNSTACQQACERTWTAILRFYNNCKNKIAGKKGYPKYSKRTHSVEFKKSGWKLNRNSKRITFTDGKNIGE
;
A
#
# COMPACT_ATOMS: atom_id res chain seq x y z
N MET A 1 -3.17 -24.24 -0.53
CA MET A 1 -3.72 -22.87 -0.39
C MET A 1 -4.61 -22.62 -1.59
N PHE A 2 -5.90 -22.35 -1.39
CA PHE A 2 -6.82 -22.04 -2.49
C PHE A 2 -6.80 -20.53 -2.76
N VAL A 3 -6.51 -20.15 -4.00
CA VAL A 3 -6.54 -18.75 -4.46
C VAL A 3 -7.74 -18.60 -5.38
N LEU A 4 -8.56 -17.57 -5.13
CA LEU A 4 -9.67 -17.22 -5.99
C LEU A 4 -9.33 -15.94 -6.75
N GLU A 5 -9.36 -15.99 -8.07
CA GLU A 5 -9.09 -14.87 -8.95
C GLU A 5 -10.35 -14.52 -9.75
N TYR A 6 -10.70 -13.25 -9.79
CA TYR A 6 -11.88 -12.75 -10.48
C TYR A 6 -11.54 -11.51 -11.30
N LYS A 7 -12.22 -11.32 -12.43
CA LYS A 7 -12.22 -10.04 -13.16
C LYS A 7 -13.31 -9.14 -12.58
N LEU A 8 -12.91 -8.00 -12.04
CA LEU A 8 -13.85 -7.03 -11.46
C LEU A 8 -14.70 -6.39 -12.56
N ARG A 9 -16.03 -6.41 -12.39
CA ARG A 9 -16.99 -5.67 -13.21
C ARG A 9 -17.64 -4.60 -12.34
N GLY A 10 -17.44 -3.34 -12.69
CA GLY A 10 -17.97 -2.20 -11.94
C GLY A 10 -18.38 -1.05 -12.84
N LYS A 11 -18.97 -0.02 -12.25
CA LYS A 11 -19.31 1.23 -12.92
C LYS A 11 -18.04 2.08 -13.14
N PRO A 12 -18.04 3.00 -14.13
CA PRO A 12 -16.92 3.93 -14.34
C PRO A 12 -16.49 4.69 -13.07
N SER A 13 -17.44 5.12 -12.24
CA SER A 13 -17.15 5.78 -10.96
C SER A 13 -16.38 4.90 -9.97
N GLN A 14 -16.66 3.60 -9.94
CA GLN A 14 -15.97 2.65 -9.06
C GLN A 14 -14.53 2.42 -9.53
N TYR A 15 -14.31 2.30 -10.84
CA TYR A 15 -12.96 2.21 -11.38
C TYR A 15 -12.14 3.47 -11.07
N GLN A 16 -12.74 4.65 -11.20
CA GLN A 16 -12.09 5.90 -10.79
C GLN A 16 -11.75 5.92 -9.29
N ALA A 17 -12.66 5.46 -8.43
CA ALA A 17 -12.40 5.34 -6.99
C ALA A 17 -11.24 4.39 -6.68
N ILE A 18 -11.15 3.26 -7.39
CA ILE A 18 -10.03 2.31 -7.28
C ILE A 18 -8.72 2.98 -7.72
N ASP A 19 -8.72 3.71 -8.84
CA ASP A 19 -7.53 4.44 -9.31
C ASP A 19 -7.06 5.48 -8.30
N GLN A 20 -8.00 6.19 -7.64
CA GLN A 20 -7.67 7.12 -6.56
C GLN A 20 -7.10 6.42 -5.33
N ALA A 21 -7.62 5.24 -4.98
CA ALA A 21 -7.05 4.41 -3.91
C ALA A 21 -5.62 3.96 -4.26
N ILE A 22 -5.36 3.54 -5.50
CA ILE A 22 -4.03 3.17 -6.00
C ILE A 22 -3.05 4.35 -5.91
N ARG A 23 -3.48 5.56 -6.31
CA ARG A 23 -2.68 6.79 -6.18
C ARG A 23 -2.37 7.11 -4.72
N THR A 24 -3.32 6.90 -3.82
CA THR A 24 -3.14 7.08 -2.38
C THR A 24 -2.08 6.10 -1.84
N VAL A 25 -2.13 4.83 -2.25
CA VAL A 25 -1.09 3.83 -1.91
C VAL A 25 0.28 4.26 -2.43
N GLN A 26 0.35 4.76 -3.67
CA GLN A 26 1.60 5.28 -4.24
C GLN A 26 2.17 6.44 -3.41
N PHE A 27 1.32 7.37 -2.99
CA PHE A 27 1.70 8.50 -2.14
C PHE A 27 2.26 8.02 -0.80
N VAL A 28 1.54 7.16 -0.07
CA VAL A 28 1.99 6.63 1.22
C VAL A 28 3.32 5.90 1.08
N ARG A 29 3.46 5.02 0.08
CA ARG A 29 4.70 4.28 -0.19
C ARG A 29 5.88 5.24 -0.40
N ASN A 30 5.71 6.26 -1.23
CA ASN A 30 6.78 7.21 -1.56
C ASN A 30 7.12 8.11 -0.36
N LYS A 31 6.13 8.54 0.43
CA LYS A 31 6.36 9.29 1.67
C LYS A 31 7.09 8.47 2.72
N CYS A 32 6.73 7.20 2.91
CA CYS A 32 7.47 6.29 3.79
C CYS A 32 8.94 6.13 3.35
N LEU A 33 9.20 6.03 2.04
CA LEU A 33 10.57 5.95 1.54
C LEU A 33 11.34 7.23 1.84
N ARG A 34 10.73 8.38 1.56
CA ARG A 34 11.34 9.70 1.83
C ARG A 34 11.66 9.89 3.30
N TYR A 35 10.72 9.51 4.19
CA TYR A 35 10.92 9.58 5.63
C TYR A 35 12.14 8.75 6.08
N TRP A 36 12.32 7.55 5.53
CA TRP A 36 13.50 6.74 5.82
C TRP A 36 14.80 7.34 5.26
N GLU A 37 14.76 7.96 4.06
CA GLU A 37 15.93 8.64 3.47
C GLU A 37 16.37 9.86 4.31
N ASP A 38 15.42 10.64 4.81
CA ASP A 38 15.69 11.90 5.54
C ASP A 38 16.18 11.67 6.98
N ASN A 39 15.91 10.49 7.57
CA ASN A 39 16.13 10.24 8.99
C ASN A 39 17.08 9.05 9.21
N LYS A 40 18.25 9.32 9.79
CA LYS A 40 19.24 8.27 10.12
C LYS A 40 18.74 7.40 11.28
N GLY A 41 18.96 6.09 11.19
CA GLY A 41 18.62 5.14 12.24
C GLY A 41 17.13 4.74 12.31
N VAL A 42 16.32 5.16 11.34
CA VAL A 42 14.90 4.79 11.26
C VAL A 42 14.72 3.29 11.09
N GLY A 43 13.99 2.69 12.04
CA GLY A 43 13.60 1.29 12.01
C GLY A 43 12.18 1.09 11.47
N GLN A 44 11.79 -0.17 11.33
CA GLN A 44 10.47 -0.59 10.82
C GLN A 44 9.32 0.09 11.56
N LYS A 45 9.40 0.09 12.90
CA LYS A 45 8.37 0.63 13.79
C LYS A 45 8.18 2.14 13.58
N ASP A 46 9.25 2.87 13.26
CA ASP A 46 9.19 4.32 13.06
C ASP A 46 8.50 4.65 11.74
N VAL A 47 8.80 3.90 10.67
CA VAL A 47 8.07 4.03 9.39
C VAL A 47 6.59 3.72 9.59
N TYR A 48 6.23 2.79 10.48
CA TYR A 48 4.83 2.41 10.72
C TYR A 48 4.08 3.51 11.46
N LYS A 49 4.71 4.10 12.48
CA LYS A 49 4.18 5.27 13.18
C LYS A 49 3.98 6.45 12.22
N TYR A 50 4.89 6.62 11.27
CA TYR A 50 4.79 7.67 10.25
C TYR A 50 3.53 7.52 9.37
N VAL A 51 3.08 6.30 9.07
CA VAL A 51 1.80 6.08 8.35
C VAL A 51 0.62 6.66 9.11
N THR A 52 0.58 6.48 10.44
CA THR A 52 -0.48 7.06 11.27
C THR A 52 -0.46 8.59 11.20
N GLN A 53 0.73 9.20 11.24
CA GLN A 53 0.88 10.65 11.07
C GLN A 53 0.39 11.12 9.69
N LEU A 54 0.72 10.39 8.62
CA LEU A 54 0.23 10.69 7.26
C LEU A 54 -1.30 10.65 7.19
N ARG A 55 -1.94 9.69 7.86
CA ARG A 55 -3.40 9.62 7.92
C ARG A 55 -4.00 10.82 8.65
N SER A 56 -3.38 11.29 9.72
CA SER A 56 -3.84 12.49 10.43
C SER A 56 -3.61 13.77 9.64
N GLN A 57 -2.57 13.84 8.82
CA GLN A 57 -2.21 15.03 8.05
C GLN A 57 -3.01 15.16 6.74
N TYR A 58 -3.36 14.05 6.09
CA TYR A 58 -3.95 14.05 4.76
C TYR A 58 -5.30 13.33 4.76
N PRO A 59 -6.43 14.06 4.62
CA PRO A 59 -7.77 13.47 4.61
C PRO A 59 -7.92 12.34 3.59
N PHE A 60 -7.39 12.51 2.38
CA PHE A 60 -7.45 11.47 1.36
C PHE A 60 -6.67 10.18 1.75
N VAL A 61 -5.69 10.26 2.65
CA VAL A 61 -5.00 9.08 3.18
C VAL A 61 -5.83 8.45 4.31
N GLN A 62 -6.51 9.27 5.10
CA GLN A 62 -7.47 8.81 6.11
C GLN A 62 -8.63 8.02 5.49
N ASP A 63 -9.13 8.45 4.33
CA ASP A 63 -10.22 7.79 3.61
C ASP A 63 -9.86 6.37 3.16
N LEU A 64 -8.59 6.12 2.84
CA LEU A 64 -8.14 4.76 2.52
C LEU A 64 -8.19 3.89 3.77
N ASN A 65 -8.50 2.60 3.65
CA ASN A 65 -8.44 1.70 4.80
C ASN A 65 -7.05 1.68 5.46
N SER A 66 -7.00 1.69 6.80
CA SER A 66 -5.73 1.71 7.56
C SER A 66 -4.83 0.50 7.27
N THR A 67 -5.41 -0.68 7.04
CA THR A 67 -4.64 -1.88 6.69
C THR A 67 -4.02 -1.77 5.30
N ALA A 68 -4.67 -1.08 4.37
CA ALA A 68 -4.13 -0.81 3.03
C ALA A 68 -2.99 0.22 3.07
N CYS A 69 -3.11 1.28 3.89
CA CYS A 69 -2.00 2.19 4.17
C CYS A 69 -0.81 1.45 4.79
N GLN A 70 -1.07 0.56 5.75
CA GLN A 70 -0.03 -0.28 6.35
C GLN A 70 0.64 -1.17 5.29
N GLN A 71 -0.11 -1.79 4.38
CA GLN A 71 0.49 -2.58 3.29
C GLN A 71 1.37 -1.74 2.35
N ALA A 72 1.01 -0.49 2.08
CA ALA A 72 1.87 0.42 1.32
C ALA A 72 3.22 0.65 2.02
N CYS A 73 3.20 0.77 3.33
CA CYS A 73 4.38 0.88 4.17
C CYS A 73 5.21 -0.41 4.21
N GLU A 74 4.56 -1.57 4.40
CA GLU A 74 5.22 -2.89 4.35
C GLU A 74 5.98 -3.10 3.03
N ARG A 75 5.38 -2.70 1.90
CA ARG A 75 6.03 -2.74 0.56
C ARG A 75 7.29 -1.88 0.51
N THR A 76 7.27 -0.73 1.17
CA THR A 76 8.43 0.17 1.29
C THR A 76 9.52 -0.48 2.14
N TRP A 77 9.14 -0.97 3.33
CA TRP A 77 10.06 -1.60 4.26
C TRP A 77 10.73 -2.84 3.67
N THR A 78 9.96 -3.66 2.94
CA THR A 78 10.50 -4.82 2.22
C THR A 78 11.58 -4.42 1.21
N ALA A 79 11.41 -3.30 0.50
CA ALA A 79 12.41 -2.79 -0.43
C ALA A 79 13.69 -2.33 0.28
N ILE A 80 13.54 -1.64 1.42
CA ILE A 80 14.65 -1.20 2.30
C ILE A 80 15.40 -2.42 2.84
N LEU A 81 14.68 -3.39 3.40
CA LEU A 81 15.25 -4.62 3.94
C LEU A 81 16.00 -5.41 2.86
N ARG A 82 15.43 -5.51 1.65
CA ARG A 82 16.09 -6.14 0.51
C ARG A 82 17.41 -5.45 0.16
N PHE A 83 17.44 -4.12 0.17
CA PHE A 83 18.68 -3.35 -0.05
C PHE A 83 19.75 -3.72 0.98
N TYR A 84 19.43 -3.65 2.28
CA TYR A 84 20.38 -4.00 3.33
C TYR A 84 20.84 -5.46 3.26
N ASN A 85 19.92 -6.40 3.06
CA ASN A 85 20.25 -7.82 2.95
C ASN A 85 21.18 -8.10 1.76
N ASN A 86 20.92 -7.49 0.60
CA ASN A 86 21.78 -7.64 -0.57
C ASN A 86 23.17 -7.05 -0.36
N CYS A 87 23.26 -5.91 0.35
CA CYS A 87 24.53 -5.30 0.73
C CYS A 87 25.31 -6.20 1.71
N LYS A 88 24.65 -6.68 2.77
CA LYS A 88 25.23 -7.58 3.79
C LYS A 88 25.73 -8.88 3.16
N ASN A 89 24.95 -9.48 2.27
CA ASN A 89 25.29 -10.73 1.58
C ASN A 89 26.22 -10.53 0.37
N LYS A 90 26.69 -9.30 0.11
CA LYS A 90 27.60 -8.95 -0.98
C LYS A 90 27.15 -9.38 -2.38
N ILE A 91 25.83 -9.49 -2.63
CA ILE A 91 25.29 -10.00 -3.91
C ILE A 91 25.58 -9.01 -5.05
N ALA A 92 26.37 -9.40 -6.04
CA ALA A 92 26.71 -8.57 -7.20
C ALA A 92 25.45 -8.19 -8.02
N GLY A 93 25.40 -6.97 -8.55
CA GLY A 93 24.30 -6.46 -9.38
C GLY A 93 22.97 -6.18 -8.67
N LYS A 94 22.77 -6.64 -7.42
CA LYS A 94 21.49 -6.49 -6.69
C LYS A 94 21.51 -5.46 -5.54
N LYS A 95 22.62 -4.75 -5.33
CA LYS A 95 22.80 -3.69 -4.30
C LYS A 95 22.17 -2.36 -4.69
N GLY A 96 20.98 -2.41 -5.30
CA GLY A 96 20.27 -1.21 -5.73
C GLY A 96 19.51 -0.55 -4.58
N TYR A 97 19.71 0.75 -4.40
CA TYR A 97 18.94 1.55 -3.45
C TYR A 97 17.43 1.48 -3.77
N PRO A 98 16.54 1.50 -2.77
CA PRO A 98 15.10 1.57 -3.01
C PRO A 98 14.75 2.79 -3.87
N LYS A 99 13.77 2.65 -4.76
CA LYS A 99 13.35 3.73 -5.68
C LYS A 99 11.91 4.11 -5.42
N TYR A 100 11.61 5.39 -5.62
CA TYR A 100 10.26 5.92 -5.64
C TYR A 100 9.40 5.19 -6.68
N SER A 101 8.17 4.87 -6.29
CA SER A 101 7.16 4.29 -7.16
C SER A 101 6.70 5.32 -8.17
N LYS A 102 6.88 5.03 -9.46
CA LYS A 102 6.31 5.83 -10.57
C LYS A 102 4.93 5.33 -10.99
N ARG A 103 4.70 4.01 -10.88
CA ARG A 103 3.45 3.35 -11.23
C ARG A 103 3.14 2.29 -10.18
N THR A 104 2.17 2.56 -9.33
CA THR A 104 1.55 1.54 -8.48
C THR A 104 0.32 1.00 -9.20
N HIS A 105 0.08 -0.31 -9.14
CA HIS A 105 -1.02 -0.95 -9.88
C HIS A 105 -1.98 -1.74 -8.98
N SER A 106 -1.81 -1.68 -7.66
CA SER A 106 -2.64 -2.46 -6.75
C SER A 106 -2.82 -1.78 -5.40
N VAL A 107 -3.99 -2.02 -4.82
CA VAL A 107 -4.31 -1.80 -3.41
C VAL A 107 -4.57 -3.17 -2.79
N GLU A 108 -4.11 -3.38 -1.57
CA GLU A 108 -4.25 -4.65 -0.86
C GLU A 108 -4.90 -4.42 0.49
N PHE A 109 -5.97 -5.16 0.75
CA PHE A 109 -6.72 -5.09 2.00
C PHE A 109 -6.59 -6.40 2.76
N LYS A 110 -5.69 -6.45 3.76
CA LYS A 110 -5.35 -7.70 4.44
C LYS A 110 -6.41 -8.24 5.40
N LYS A 111 -7.03 -7.36 6.19
CA LYS A 111 -7.89 -7.78 7.31
C LYS A 111 -9.28 -7.15 7.29
N SER A 112 -9.40 -5.92 6.79
CA SER A 112 -10.65 -5.14 6.88
C SER A 112 -10.81 -4.21 5.68
N GLY A 113 -11.96 -3.53 5.61
CA GLY A 113 -12.29 -2.59 4.54
C GLY A 113 -12.98 -3.22 3.33
N TRP A 114 -13.30 -4.52 3.40
CA TRP A 114 -14.05 -5.22 2.37
C TRP A 114 -14.91 -6.35 2.94
N LYS A 115 -15.95 -6.75 2.21
CA LYS A 115 -16.78 -7.94 2.45
C LYS A 115 -17.02 -8.66 1.13
N LEU A 116 -16.74 -9.96 1.08
CA LEU A 116 -16.96 -10.78 -0.12
C LEU A 116 -18.21 -11.65 0.06
N ASN A 117 -19.19 -11.48 -0.82
CA ASN A 117 -20.29 -12.41 -0.99
C ASN A 117 -19.90 -13.48 -2.02
N ARG A 118 -19.60 -14.69 -1.55
CA ARG A 118 -19.15 -15.80 -2.41
C ARG A 118 -20.23 -16.30 -3.37
N ASN A 119 -21.49 -16.29 -2.94
CA ASN A 119 -22.59 -16.84 -3.72
C ASN A 119 -22.91 -15.94 -4.93
N SER A 120 -22.98 -14.63 -4.70
CA SER A 120 -23.23 -13.65 -5.77
C SER A 120 -21.97 -13.16 -6.48
N LYS A 121 -20.77 -13.57 -6.02
CA LYS A 121 -19.46 -13.11 -6.51
C LYS A 121 -19.31 -11.59 -6.49
N ARG A 122 -19.76 -10.96 -5.40
CA ARG A 122 -19.70 -9.50 -5.21
C ARG A 122 -18.79 -9.14 -4.06
N ILE A 123 -18.11 -8.00 -4.16
CA ILE A 123 -17.22 -7.49 -3.12
C ILE A 123 -17.60 -6.05 -2.78
N THR A 124 -17.95 -5.81 -1.52
CA THR A 124 -18.26 -4.48 -1.02
C THR A 124 -17.06 -3.91 -0.31
N PHE A 125 -16.54 -2.78 -0.78
CA PHE A 125 -15.52 -2.01 -0.08
C PHE A 125 -16.19 -0.97 0.82
N THR A 126 -15.72 -0.88 2.06
CA THR A 126 -16.35 -0.08 3.12
C THR A 126 -15.43 1.03 3.64
N ASP A 127 -14.39 1.38 2.89
CA ASP A 127 -13.52 2.51 3.23
C ASP A 127 -14.11 3.83 2.72
N GLY A 128 -13.48 4.95 3.09
CA GLY A 128 -13.90 6.28 2.67
C GLY A 128 -13.62 6.59 1.19
N LYS A 129 -13.14 5.61 0.40
CA LYS A 129 -12.85 5.81 -1.02
C LYS A 129 -14.08 5.68 -1.90
N ASN A 130 -15.24 5.35 -1.34
CA ASN A 130 -16.52 5.27 -2.06
C ASN A 130 -16.48 4.29 -3.25
N ILE A 131 -15.71 3.19 -3.14
CA ILE A 131 -15.70 2.14 -4.16
C ILE A 131 -17.04 1.38 -4.15
N GLY A 132 -17.62 1.14 -2.97
CA GLY A 132 -18.91 0.47 -2.82
C GLY A 132 -18.87 -1.02 -3.18
N GLU A 133 -20.01 -1.57 -3.60
CA GLU A 133 -20.20 -2.96 -4.06
C GLU A 133 -20.06 -3.11 -5.58
#